data_AF-A0A4R8SHF6-F1
#
_entry.id   AF-A0A4R8SHF6-F1
#
_cell.length_a   1.000
_cell.length_b   1.000
_cell.length_c   1.000
_cell.angle_alpha   90.00
_cell.angle_beta   90.00
_cell.angle_gamma   90.00
#
_symmetry.space_group_name_H-M   'P 1'
#
loop_
_entity.id
_entity.type
_entity.pdbx_description
1 polymer ?
#
loop_
_entity_poly.entity_id
_entity_poly.type
_entity_poly.pdbx_seq_one_letter_code
_entity_poly.pdbx_strand_id
1 'polypeptide(L)'
;MTYPNARPGPYWGDVAIRVVGGVVGATALGIFGLAAFMVLSSRLSSNPVADPHGFGLILGMLLAIPCGLVAAGTLPLALPRGQRVRAVMIGFIVYLASAAVLICAAATMPNRPPPCATNPPAPQCKHAP
;
A
#
# COMPACT_ATOMS: atom_id res chain seq x y z
N MET A 1 6.71 -35.83 40.27
CA MET A 1 6.02 -35.60 38.97
C MET A 1 5.51 -34.17 38.95
N THR A 2 6.20 -33.28 38.25
CA THR A 2 5.77 -31.90 38.06
C THR A 2 4.85 -31.90 36.83
N TYR A 3 3.54 -31.73 37.03
CA TYR A 3 2.65 -31.54 35.89
C TYR A 3 3.05 -30.24 35.17
N PRO A 4 3.21 -30.23 33.84
CA PRO A 4 3.35 -28.97 33.13
C PRO A 4 2.10 -28.14 33.41
N ASN A 5 2.30 -26.86 33.74
CA ASN A 5 1.19 -25.94 33.99
C ASN A 5 0.18 -26.05 32.85
N ALA A 6 -1.05 -26.49 33.15
CA ALA A 6 -2.14 -26.46 32.19
C ALA A 6 -2.26 -25.01 31.70
N ARG A 7 -2.11 -24.80 30.38
CA ARG A 7 -2.31 -23.47 29.78
C ARG A 7 -3.69 -22.98 30.23
N PRO A 8 -3.80 -21.80 30.87
CA PRO A 8 -5.10 -21.30 31.26
C PRO A 8 -5.90 -21.00 29.98
N GLY A 9 -7.05 -21.66 29.81
CA GLY A 9 -8.13 -21.11 28.98
C GLY A 9 -8.69 -19.87 29.69
N PRO A 10 -9.10 -18.81 28.98
CA PRO A 10 -9.90 -18.84 27.76
C PRO A 10 -9.19 -18.29 26.51
N TYR A 11 -9.25 -19.08 25.44
CA TYR A 11 -8.65 -18.89 24.11
C TYR A 11 -9.38 -17.87 23.22
N TRP A 12 -10.62 -17.50 23.55
CA TRP A 12 -11.48 -16.69 22.68
C TRP A 12 -10.95 -15.28 22.44
N GLY A 13 -10.34 -14.64 23.44
CA GLY A 13 -9.76 -13.31 23.28
C GLY A 13 -8.58 -13.31 22.31
N ASP A 14 -7.70 -14.32 22.39
CA ASP A 14 -6.59 -14.48 21.44
C ASP A 14 -7.10 -14.81 20.03
N VAL A 15 -8.14 -15.63 19.91
CA VAL A 15 -8.79 -15.94 18.64
C VAL A 15 -9.41 -14.69 18.05
N ALA A 16 -10.19 -13.93 18.83
CA ALA A 16 -10.83 -12.69 18.39
C ALA A 16 -9.79 -11.67 17.91
N ILE A 17 -8.70 -11.46 18.66
CA ILE A 17 -7.61 -10.55 18.26
C ILE A 17 -6.97 -10.99 16.94
N ARG A 18 -6.74 -12.30 16.75
CA ARG A 18 -6.15 -12.82 15.51
C ARG A 18 -7.08 -12.65 14.31
N VAL A 19 -8.37 -12.93 14.49
CA VAL A 19 -9.37 -12.81 13.43
C VAL A 19 -9.56 -11.35 13.06
N VAL A 20 -9.82 -10.47 14.04
CA VAL A 20 -10.02 -9.04 13.81
C VAL A 20 -8.75 -8.41 13.22
N GLY A 21 -7.59 -8.66 13.84
CA GLY A 21 -6.31 -8.15 13.33
C GLY A 21 -5.96 -8.67 11.94
N GLY A 22 -6.27 -9.95 11.66
CA GLY A 22 -6.08 -10.56 10.35
C GLY A 22 -6.99 -9.97 9.28
N VAL A 23 -8.28 -9.78 9.56
CA VAL A 23 -9.24 -9.20 8.62
C VAL A 23 -8.92 -7.73 8.35
N VAL A 24 -8.70 -6.93 9.41
CA VAL A 24 -8.33 -5.52 9.28
C VAL A 24 -6.99 -5.38 8.55
N GLY A 25 -5.99 -6.19 8.89
CA GLY A 25 -4.70 -6.17 8.23
C GLY A 25 -4.76 -6.59 6.77
N ALA A 26 -5.50 -7.65 6.44
CA ALA A 26 -5.62 -8.14 5.07
C ALA A 26 -6.39 -7.16 4.17
N THR A 27 -7.47 -6.57 4.68
CA THR A 27 -8.23 -5.54 3.95
C THR A 27 -7.39 -4.29 3.72
N ALA A 28 -6.69 -3.81 4.75
CA ALA A 28 -5.76 -2.69 4.63
C ALA A 28 -4.61 -2.99 3.64
N LEU A 29 -4.06 -4.21 3.65
CA LEU A 29 -3.03 -4.64 2.71
C LEU A 29 -3.56 -4.69 1.27
N GLY A 30 -4.80 -5.13 1.07
CA GLY A 30 -5.46 -5.12 -0.23
C GLY A 30 -5.61 -3.70 -0.79
N ILE A 31 -6.07 -2.75 0.05
CA ILE A 31 -6.19 -1.34 -0.33
C ILE A 31 -4.81 -0.75 -0.61
N PHE A 32 -3.80 -1.06 0.21
CA PHE A 32 -2.42 -0.66 -0.02
C PHE A 32 -1.89 -1.16 -1.37
N GLY A 33 -2.12 -2.44 -1.70
CA GLY A 33 -1.70 -3.02 -2.97
C GLY A 33 -2.37 -2.35 -4.17
N LEU A 34 -3.68 -2.07 -4.08
CA LEU A 34 -4.41 -1.33 -5.11
C LEU A 34 -3.86 0.10 -5.26
N ALA A 35 -3.61 0.79 -4.16
CA ALA A 35 -3.06 2.14 -4.14
C ALA A 35 -1.64 2.20 -4.74
N ALA A 36 -0.79 1.24 -4.37
CA ALA A 36 0.54 1.06 -4.96
C ALA A 36 0.47 0.80 -6.47
N PHE A 37 -0.50 -0.01 -6.91
CA PHE A 37 -0.75 -0.24 -8.33
C PHE A 37 -1.18 1.04 -9.05
N MET A 38 -2.05 1.87 -8.47
CA MET A 38 -2.44 3.17 -9.06
C MET A 38 -1.24 4.11 -9.22
N VAL A 39 -0.40 4.23 -8.20
CA VAL A 39 0.85 5.01 -8.27
C VAL A 39 1.72 4.48 -9.41
N LEU A 40 2.02 3.18 -9.40
CA LEU A 40 2.97 2.60 -10.32
C LEU A 40 2.45 2.56 -11.77
N SER A 41 1.15 2.34 -11.98
CA SER A 41 0.53 2.40 -13.31
C SER A 41 0.50 3.81 -13.88
N SER A 42 0.20 4.84 -13.06
CA SER A 42 0.32 6.25 -13.46
C SER A 42 1.76 6.60 -13.87
N ARG A 43 2.75 6.07 -13.15
CA ARG A 43 4.18 6.26 -13.46
C ARG A 43 4.66 5.54 -14.72
N LEU A 44 4.37 4.24 -14.80
CA LEU A 44 4.91 3.37 -15.85
C LEU A 44 4.11 3.46 -17.15
N SER A 45 2.92 4.06 -17.15
CA SER A 45 2.14 4.25 -18.37
C SER A 45 2.82 5.25 -19.31
N SER A 46 3.09 4.82 -20.54
CA SER A 46 3.56 5.69 -21.63
C SER A 46 2.42 6.47 -22.31
N ASN A 47 1.16 6.19 -21.96
CA ASN A 47 0.00 6.83 -22.56
C ASN A 47 -0.39 8.09 -21.75
N PRO A 48 -0.34 9.29 -22.35
CA PRO A 48 -0.70 10.54 -21.67
C PRO A 48 -2.19 10.61 -21.26
N VAL A 49 -3.04 9.74 -21.81
CA VAL A 49 -4.48 9.66 -21.49
C VAL A 49 -4.77 8.74 -20.30
N ALA A 50 -3.80 7.91 -19.87
CA ALA A 50 -4.02 6.98 -18.77
C ALA A 50 -4.17 7.69 -17.40
N ASP A 51 -3.47 8.79 -17.21
CA ASP A 51 -3.60 9.67 -16.04
C ASP A 51 -3.28 11.11 -16.44
N PRO A 52 -4.23 11.82 -17.09
CA PRO A 52 -3.99 13.15 -17.64
C PRO A 52 -3.80 14.22 -16.55
N HIS A 53 -4.29 13.95 -15.33
CA HIS A 53 -4.27 14.90 -14.22
C HIS A 53 -3.34 14.49 -13.06
N GLY A 54 -2.77 13.29 -13.08
CA GLY A 54 -1.98 12.76 -11.96
C GLY A 54 -2.81 12.27 -10.78
N PHE A 55 -4.12 12.07 -10.95
CA PHE A 55 -5.00 11.66 -9.86
C PHE A 55 -4.65 10.27 -9.34
N GLY A 56 -4.18 9.37 -10.21
CA GLY A 56 -3.74 8.03 -9.80
C GLY A 56 -2.57 8.08 -8.81
N LEU A 57 -1.66 9.04 -8.98
CA LEU A 57 -0.56 9.27 -8.04
C LEU A 57 -1.02 9.89 -6.72
N ILE A 58 -1.85 10.93 -6.79
CA ILE A 58 -2.29 11.65 -5.59
C ILE A 58 -3.14 10.74 -4.72
N LEU A 59 -4.17 10.12 -5.31
CA LEU A 59 -5.06 9.20 -4.60
C LEU A 59 -4.31 7.94 -4.14
N GLY A 60 -3.43 7.42 -5.00
CA GLY A 60 -2.60 6.27 -4.68
C GLY A 60 -1.68 6.54 -3.47
N MET A 61 -0.98 7.67 -3.41
CA MET A 61 -0.15 8.01 -2.25
C MET A 61 -0.96 8.30 -1.00
N LEU A 62 -2.09 9.01 -1.14
CA LEU A 62 -2.98 9.33 -0.04
C LEU A 62 -3.54 8.08 0.65
N LEU A 63 -3.85 7.03 -0.14
CA LEU A 63 -4.33 5.76 0.37
C LEU A 63 -3.19 4.83 0.83
N ALA A 64 -2.05 4.81 0.12
CA ALA A 64 -0.97 3.88 0.40
C ALA A 64 -0.33 4.10 1.79
N ILE A 65 -0.10 5.34 2.21
CA ILE A 65 0.53 5.62 3.51
C ILE A 65 -0.32 5.11 4.69
N PRO A 66 -1.58 5.54 4.87
CA PRO A 66 -2.38 5.09 6.01
C PRO A 66 -2.71 3.60 5.94
N CYS A 67 -3.07 3.06 4.77
CA CYS A 67 -3.44 1.65 4.65
C CYS A 67 -2.23 0.72 4.81
N GLY A 68 -1.06 1.10 4.29
CA GLY A 68 0.17 0.34 4.49
C GLY A 68 0.60 0.30 5.95
N LEU A 69 0.45 1.41 6.68
CA LEU A 69 0.75 1.48 8.12
C LEU A 69 -0.23 0.62 8.93
N VAL A 70 -1.53 0.69 8.64
CA VAL A 70 -2.54 -0.16 9.30
C VAL A 70 -2.26 -1.63 9.01
N ALA A 71 -1.93 -1.99 7.78
CA ALA A 71 -1.55 -3.36 7.42
C ALA A 71 -0.32 -3.81 8.21
N ALA A 72 0.77 -3.05 8.22
CA ALA A 72 2.00 -3.39 8.94
C ALA A 72 1.80 -3.56 10.46
N GLY A 73 0.90 -2.77 11.06
CA GLY A 73 0.60 -2.84 12.49
C GLY A 73 -0.37 -3.97 12.87
N THR A 74 -1.35 -4.30 12.01
CA THR A 74 -2.44 -5.22 12.37
C THR A 74 -2.26 -6.63 11.83
N LEU A 75 -1.61 -6.82 10.67
CA LEU A 75 -1.35 -8.14 10.09
C LEU A 75 -0.56 -9.08 11.03
N PRO A 76 0.45 -8.60 11.79
CA PRO A 76 1.17 -9.43 12.75
C PRO A 76 0.29 -9.97 13.88
N LEU A 77 -0.86 -9.35 14.18
CA LEU A 77 -1.77 -9.81 15.23
C LEU A 77 -2.41 -11.15 14.89
N ALA A 78 -2.53 -11.50 13.61
CA ALA A 78 -3.00 -12.80 13.13
C ALA A 78 -2.07 -13.95 13.54
N LEU A 79 -0.79 -13.65 13.82
CA LEU A 79 0.23 -14.65 14.14
C LEU A 79 0.25 -15.03 15.63
N PRO A 80 0.85 -16.20 15.97
CA PRO A 80 1.07 -16.61 17.34
C PRO A 80 1.93 -15.61 18.13
N ARG A 81 1.62 -15.40 19.42
CA ARG A 81 2.28 -14.40 20.28
C ARG A 81 3.81 -14.43 20.23
N GLY A 82 4.41 -15.62 20.20
CA GLY A 82 5.87 -15.79 20.15
C GLY A 82 6.54 -15.29 18.86
N GLN A 83 5.77 -15.05 17.78
CA GLN A 83 6.29 -14.58 16.50
C GLN A 83 5.87 -13.15 16.16
N ARG A 84 4.94 -12.55 16.93
CA ARG A 84 4.35 -11.22 16.64
C ARG A 84 5.40 -10.14 16.51
N VAL A 85 6.33 -10.04 17.46
CA VAL A 85 7.37 -8.98 17.44
C VAL A 85 8.23 -9.07 16.18
N ARG A 86 8.66 -10.28 15.82
CA ARG A 86 9.44 -10.50 14.60
C ARG A 86 8.64 -10.16 13.35
N ALA A 87 7.36 -10.53 13.31
CA ALA A 87 6.48 -10.22 12.20
C ALA A 87 6.16 -8.72 12.09
N VAL A 88 6.00 -8.01 13.21
CA VAL A 88 5.87 -6.54 13.24
C VAL A 88 7.13 -5.91 12.65
N MET A 89 8.31 -6.32 13.10
CA MET A 89 9.58 -5.77 12.62
C MET A 89 9.74 -5.99 11.11
N ILE A 90 9.51 -7.21 10.62
CA ILE A 90 9.57 -7.52 9.18
C ILE A 90 8.52 -6.71 8.42
N GLY A 91 7.28 -6.67 8.90
CA GLY A 91 6.17 -5.93 8.28
C GLY A 91 6.47 -4.44 8.16
N PHE A 92 7.03 -3.82 9.20
CA PHE A 92 7.45 -2.42 9.16
C PHE A 92 8.61 -2.18 8.21
N ILE A 93 9.61 -3.06 8.15
CA ILE A 93 10.72 -2.94 7.19
C ILE A 93 10.19 -3.01 5.75
N VAL A 94 9.32 -3.98 5.46
CA VAL A 94 8.71 -4.13 4.13
C VAL A 94 7.83 -2.92 3.79
N TYR A 95 7.06 -2.42 4.75
CA TYR A 95 6.26 -1.20 4.58
C TYR A 95 7.15 0.02 4.30
N LEU A 96 8.20 0.25 5.08
CA LEU A 96 9.10 1.39 4.87
C LEU A 96 9.81 1.29 3.51
N ALA A 97 10.27 0.10 3.12
CA ALA A 97 10.88 -0.13 1.82
C ALA A 97 9.89 0.15 0.68
N SER A 98 8.66 -0.36 0.78
CA SER A 98 7.63 -0.11 -0.24
C SER A 98 7.18 1.35 -0.29
N ALA A 99 7.00 2.02 0.85
CA ALA A 99 6.70 3.44 0.93
C ALA A 99 7.83 4.28 0.31
N ALA A 100 9.10 3.97 0.60
CA ALA A 100 10.24 4.63 0.00
C ALA A 100 10.25 4.45 -1.53
N VAL A 101 9.98 3.24 -2.04
CA VAL A 101 9.86 2.99 -3.47
C VAL A 101 8.74 3.82 -4.09
N LEU A 102 7.56 3.88 -3.45
CA LEU A 102 6.43 4.66 -3.95
C LEU A 102 6.72 6.17 -3.93
N ILE A 103 7.40 6.68 -2.90
CA ILE A 103 7.82 8.08 -2.81
C ILE A 103 8.86 8.41 -3.89
N CYS A 104 9.87 7.57 -4.07
CA CYS A 104 10.87 7.73 -5.14
C CYS A 104 10.19 7.66 -6.52
N ALA A 105 9.26 6.73 -6.68
CA ALA A 105 8.45 6.62 -7.89
C ALA A 105 7.64 7.88 -8.09
N ALA A 106 7.07 8.53 -7.07
CA ALA A 106 6.35 9.79 -7.22
C ALA A 106 7.29 10.99 -7.50
N ALA A 107 8.42 11.07 -6.79
CA ALA A 107 9.35 12.19 -6.85
C ALA A 107 10.12 12.29 -8.18
N THR A 108 10.43 11.15 -8.82
CA THR A 108 11.18 11.12 -10.07
C THR A 108 10.34 11.50 -11.30
N MET A 109 9.19 12.16 -11.14
CA MET A 109 8.31 12.46 -12.28
C MET A 109 9.02 13.44 -13.20
N PRO A 110 9.27 13.07 -14.47
CA PRO A 110 9.49 14.10 -15.47
C PRO A 110 8.20 14.93 -15.50
N ASN A 111 8.29 16.25 -15.37
CA ASN A 111 7.19 17.14 -15.73
C ASN A 111 6.77 16.78 -17.15
N ARG A 112 5.69 16.03 -17.32
CA ARG A 112 5.18 15.73 -18.67
C ARG A 112 4.72 17.06 -19.23
N PRO A 113 5.33 17.57 -20.31
CA PRO A 113 4.80 18.75 -20.96
C PRO A 113 3.35 18.42 -21.34
N PRO A 114 2.41 19.34 -21.11
CA PRO A 114 1.02 19.09 -21.47
C PRO A 114 0.96 18.68 -22.95
N PRO A 115 0.08 17.74 -23.33
CA PRO A 115 0.08 17.12 -24.67
C PRO A 115 -0.10 18.12 -25.83
N CYS A 116 -0.54 19.35 -25.54
CA CYS A 116 -0.69 20.43 -26.51
C CYS A 116 0.48 21.43 -26.51
N ALA A 117 1.52 21.23 -25.68
CA ALA A 117 2.75 22.02 -25.67
C ALA A 117 3.92 21.34 -26.43
N THR A 118 3.71 20.17 -27.02
CA THR A 118 4.70 19.52 -27.89
C THR A 118 4.69 20.17 -29.28
N ASN A 119 5.85 20.24 -29.95
CA ASN A 119 5.94 20.70 -31.34
C ASN A 119 6.54 19.58 -32.21
N PRO A 120 5.76 18.96 -33.12
CA PRO A 120 4.36 19.27 -33.44
C PRO A 120 3.36 18.86 -32.33
N PRO A 121 2.20 19.52 -32.25
CA PRO A 121 1.18 19.22 -31.25
C PRO A 121 0.60 17.81 -31.47
N ALA A 122 0.23 17.14 -30.37
CA ALA A 122 -0.41 15.84 -30.45
C ALA A 122 -1.68 15.90 -31.32
N PRO A 123 -1.99 14.86 -32.12
CA PRO A 123 -3.10 14.88 -33.10
C PRO A 123 -4.48 15.16 -32.45
N GLN A 124 -4.64 14.82 -31.18
CA GLN A 124 -5.82 15.10 -30.36
C GLN A 124 -6.00 16.59 -29.99
N CYS A 125 -4.97 17.43 -30.13
CA CYS A 125 -5.05 18.88 -29.89
C CYS A 125 -5.43 19.69 -31.15
N LYS A 126 -5.61 19.05 -32.32
CA LYS A 126 -6.04 19.73 -33.56
C LYS A 126 -7.50 20.22 -33.54
N HIS A 127 -8.30 19.76 -32.58
CA HIS A 127 -9.73 20.06 -32.46
C HIS A 127 -10.11 20.65 -31.10
N ALA A 128 -9.13 21.08 -30.29
CA ALA A 128 -9.44 21.85 -29.09
C ALA A 128 -9.98 23.24 -29.52
N PRO A 129 -11.12 23.70 -28.96
CA PRO A 129 -11.73 24.98 -29.32
C PRO A 129 -10.83 26.18 -28.99
#